data_AF-A0A6J4G1A7-F1
#
_entry.id   AF-A0A6J4G1A7-F1
#
_cell.length_a   1.000
_cell.length_b   1.000
_cell.length_c   1.000
_cell.angle_alpha   90.00
_cell.angle_beta   90.00
_cell.angle_gamma   90.00
#
_symmetry.space_group_name_H-M   'P 1'
#
loop_
_entity.id
_entity.type
_entity.pdbx_description
1 polymer ?
#
loop_
_entity_poly.entity_id
_entity_poly.type
_entity_poly.pdbx_seq_one_letter_code
_entity_poly.pdbx_strand_id
1 'polypeptide(L)'
;MANNAYEFSRIYAQGWSAGRLCPDTDEDVASIIATQNPYQDEEKRQRWTLGFEDARRRSEKLPAATTKTTAWPRKPNSAQGEL
;
A
#
# COMPACT_ATOMS: atom_id res chain seq x y z
N MET A 1 19.08 14.75 -14.39
CA MET A 1 18.62 14.85 -12.98
C MET A 1 17.26 14.16 -12.82
N ALA A 2 17.19 12.84 -13.01
CA ALA A 2 15.93 12.07 -13.04
C ALA A 2 15.76 11.05 -11.89
N ASN A 3 16.76 10.90 -11.02
CA ASN A 3 16.74 9.89 -9.96
C ASN A 3 15.75 10.20 -8.83
N ASN A 4 15.51 11.48 -8.52
CA ASN A 4 14.69 11.87 -7.36
C ASN A 4 13.21 11.51 -7.52
N ALA A 5 12.63 11.68 -8.71
CA ALA A 5 11.21 11.45 -8.92
C ALA A 5 10.81 9.97 -8.73
N TYR A 6 11.65 9.06 -9.24
CA TYR A 6 11.44 7.63 -9.06
C TYR A 6 11.64 7.21 -7.60
N GLU A 7 12.65 7.77 -6.93
CA GLU A 7 12.91 7.51 -5.51
C GLU A 7 11.73 7.96 -4.63
N PHE A 8 11.25 9.19 -4.80
CA PHE A 8 10.07 9.70 -4.07
C PHE A 8 8.80 8.92 -4.35
N SER A 9 8.66 8.32 -5.54
CA SER A 9 7.53 7.44 -5.85
C SER A 9 7.62 6.13 -5.07
N ARG A 10 8.81 5.55 -4.92
CA ARG A 10 9.02 4.34 -4.10
C ARG A 10 8.79 4.61 -2.62
N ILE A 11 9.30 5.74 -2.12
CA ILE A 11 9.12 6.16 -0.73
C ILE A 11 7.64 6.33 -0.42
N TYR A 12 6.90 6.98 -1.31
CA TYR A 12 5.44 7.10 -1.20
C TYR A 12 4.74 5.73 -1.15
N ALA A 13 5.10 4.81 -2.06
CA ALA A 13 4.52 3.48 -2.11
C ALA A 13 4.82 2.63 -0.86
N GLN A 14 5.99 2.82 -0.24
CA GLN A 14 6.33 2.18 1.03
C GLN A 14 5.43 2.69 2.16
N GLY A 15 5.26 4.01 2.29
CA GLY A 15 4.37 4.60 3.27
C GLY A 15 2.94 4.12 3.10
N TRP A 16 2.47 4.07 1.85
CA TRP A 16 1.17 3.52 1.50
C TRP A 16 0.97 2.07 2.00
N SER A 17 1.97 1.22 1.77
CA SER A 17 1.89 -0.18 2.15
C SER A 17 1.85 -0.34 3.67
N ALA A 18 2.64 0.46 4.40
CA ALA A 18 2.59 0.51 5.86
C ALA A 18 1.23 1.00 6.38
N GLY A 19 0.68 2.06 5.79
CA GLY A 19 -0.64 2.60 6.18
C GLY A 19 -1.80 1.63 5.95
N ARG A 20 -1.71 0.76 4.94
CA ARG A 20 -2.70 -0.32 4.71
C ARG A 20 -2.62 -1.46 5.72
N LEU A 21 -1.44 -1.71 6.27
CA LEU A 21 -1.21 -2.77 7.26
C LEU A 21 -1.40 -2.25 8.69
N CYS A 22 -1.43 -0.93 8.87
CA CYS A 22 -1.73 -0.31 10.15
C CYS A 22 -3.18 -0.61 10.53
N PRO A 23 -3.44 -1.23 11.69
CA PRO A 23 -4.79 -1.42 12.17
C PRO A 23 -5.46 -0.07 12.43
N ASP A 24 -6.78 -0.02 12.28
CA ASP A 24 -7.62 1.12 12.64
C ASP A 24 -7.79 1.14 14.16
N THR A 25 -6.69 1.40 14.88
CA THR A 25 -6.70 1.63 16.31
C THR A 25 -6.75 3.14 16.57
N ASP A 26 -7.32 3.53 17.71
CA ASP A 26 -7.31 4.92 18.23
C ASP A 26 -5.88 5.39 18.60
N GLU A 27 -4.84 4.65 18.18
CA GLU A 27 -3.46 5.01 18.39
C GLU A 27 -3.10 6.25 17.59
N ASP A 28 -2.30 7.09 18.24
CA ASP A 28 -1.80 8.33 17.66
C ASP A 28 -0.99 8.03 16.39
N VAL A 29 -1.54 8.42 15.25
CA VAL A 29 -0.95 8.21 13.92
C VAL A 29 0.45 8.79 13.83
N ALA A 30 0.69 9.93 14.49
CA ALA A 30 2.01 10.56 14.48
C ALA A 30 3.05 9.71 15.21
N SER A 31 2.68 9.06 16.32
CA SER A 31 3.54 8.10 17.03
C SER A 31 3.88 6.87 16.17
N ILE A 32 2.90 6.34 15.42
CA ILE A 32 3.13 5.21 14.50
C ILE A 32 4.07 5.62 13.37
N ILE A 33 3.85 6.78 12.75
CA ILE A 33 4.72 7.33 11.72
C ILE A 33 6.14 7.52 12.26
N ALA A 34 6.29 8.09 13.46
CA ALA A 34 7.59 8.30 14.08
C ALA A 34 8.35 6.99 14.33
N THR A 35 7.63 5.90 14.61
CA THR A 35 8.22 4.58 14.86
C THR A 35 8.54 3.82 13.58
N GLN A 36 7.67 3.91 12.56
CA GLN A 36 7.78 3.10 11.34
C GLN A 36 8.52 3.78 10.19
N ASN A 37 8.63 5.12 10.19
CA ASN A 37 9.28 5.84 9.11
C ASN A 37 10.81 5.74 9.23
N PRO A 38 11.51 5.08 8.28
CA PRO A 38 12.95 4.87 8.38
C PRO A 38 13.78 6.08 7.90
N TYR A 39 13.13 7.13 7.38
CA TYR A 39 13.82 8.23 6.71
C TYR A 39 14.16 9.37 7.68
N GLN A 40 15.44 9.69 7.78
CA GLN A 40 15.94 10.85 8.52
C GLN A 40 15.84 12.15 7.71
N ASP A 41 15.86 12.05 6.38
CA ASP A 41 15.70 13.17 5.48
C ASP A 41 14.26 13.68 5.49
N GLU A 42 14.08 15.00 5.63
CA GLU A 42 12.75 15.58 5.82
C GLU A 42 11.86 15.45 4.57
N GLU A 43 12.39 15.64 3.36
CA GLU A 43 11.62 15.47 2.13
C GLU A 43 11.15 14.02 1.96
N LYS A 44 12.05 13.06 2.22
CA LYS A 44 11.72 11.63 2.16
C LYS A 44 10.71 11.25 3.25
N ARG A 45 10.88 11.78 4.46
CA ARG A 45 9.98 11.55 5.59
C ARG A 45 8.57 12.03 5.25
N GLN A 46 8.43 13.26 4.75
CA GLN A 46 7.16 13.83 4.30
C GLN A 46 6.53 12.98 3.21
N ARG A 47 7.33 12.52 2.24
CA ARG A 47 6.81 11.72 1.12
C ARG A 47 6.27 10.36 1.57
N TRP A 48 6.93 9.72 2.52
CA TRP A 48 6.48 8.47 3.12
C TRP A 48 5.20 8.69 3.93
N THR A 49 5.17 9.73 4.78
CA THR A 49 4.01 10.09 5.60
C THR A 49 2.76 10.34 4.75
N LEU A 50 2.89 11.09 3.65
CA LEU A 50 1.80 11.32 2.70
C LEU A 50 1.21 10.01 2.14
N GLY A 51 2.06 9.02 1.86
CA GLY A 51 1.61 7.71 1.40
C GLY A 51 0.83 6.96 2.48
N PHE A 52 1.36 6.99 3.72
CA PHE A 52 0.75 6.33 4.87
C PHE A 52 -0.64 6.88 5.18
N GLU A 53 -0.78 8.21 5.27
CA GLU A 53 -2.05 8.86 5.56
C GLU A 53 -3.10 8.66 4.46
N ASP A 54 -2.70 8.70 3.19
CA ASP A 54 -3.63 8.46 2.08
C ASP A 54 -4.16 7.02 2.08
N ALA A 55 -3.27 6.05 2.35
CA ALA A 55 -3.66 4.65 2.50
C ALA A 55 -4.65 4.44 3.65
N ARG A 56 -4.43 5.08 4.79
CA ARG A 56 -5.34 4.99 5.95
C ARG A 56 -6.69 5.60 5.64
N ARG A 57 -6.70 6.84 5.11
CA ARG A 57 -7.93 7.54 4.70
C ARG A 57 -8.75 6.77 3.67
N ARG A 58 -8.09 6.06 2.73
CA ARG A 58 -8.79 5.21 1.76
C ARG A 58 -9.28 3.89 2.35
N SER A 59 -8.59 3.36 3.34
CA SER A 59 -9.04 2.17 4.08
C SER A 59 -10.27 2.49 4.94
N GLU A 60 -10.33 3.67 5.55
CA GLU A 60 -11.51 4.16 6.29
C GLU A 60 -12.74 4.35 5.38
N LYS A 61 -12.52 4.78 4.12
CA LYS A 61 -13.61 5.04 3.15
C LYS A 61 -14.15 3.80 2.45
N LEU A 62 -13.46 2.66 2.51
CA LEU A 62 -13.89 1.44 1.85
C LEU A 62 -14.39 0.46 2.91
N PRO A 63 -15.69 0.09 2.95
CA PRO A 63 -16.09 -1.06 3.75
C PRO A 63 -15.30 -2.25 3.21
N ALA A 64 -14.75 -3.05 4.13
CA ALA A 64 -13.84 -4.18 3.92
C ALA A 64 -14.25 -5.16 2.79
N ALA A 65 -14.19 -4.72 1.53
CA ALA A 65 -14.41 -5.53 0.36
C ALA A 65 -13.07 -6.22 0.04
N THR A 66 -12.80 -7.23 0.85
CA THR A 66 -12.39 -8.56 0.39
C THR A 66 -11.15 -8.56 -0.51
N THR A 67 -10.09 -9.13 0.04
CA THR A 67 -9.21 -10.11 -0.63
C THR A 67 -9.87 -10.82 -1.82
N LYS A 68 -9.88 -10.18 -2.98
CA LYS A 68 -9.99 -10.86 -4.26
C LYS A 68 -8.74 -10.56 -5.02
N THR A 69 -7.73 -11.39 -4.75
CA THR A 69 -6.90 -11.98 -5.78
C THR A 69 -7.70 -12.03 -7.08
N THR A 70 -7.27 -11.27 -8.07
CA THR A 70 -7.72 -11.40 -9.46
C THR A 70 -7.29 -12.78 -9.94
N ALA A 71 -8.02 -13.81 -9.54
CA ALA A 71 -8.06 -15.06 -10.26
C ALA A 71 -8.94 -14.80 -11.49
N TRP A 72 -8.30 -14.42 -12.59
CA TRP A 72 -8.89 -14.51 -13.91
C TRP A 72 -9.55 -15.90 -14.04
N PRO A 73 -10.79 -16.03 -14.54
CA PRO A 73 -11.33 -17.33 -14.86
C PRO A 73 -10.51 -17.88 -16.03
N ARG A 74 -9.49 -18.70 -15.74
CA ARG A 74 -8.94 -19.60 -16.74
C ARG A 74 -10.08 -20.52 -17.13
N LYS A 75 -10.57 -20.35 -18.37
CA LYS A 75 -11.49 -21.26 -19.03
C LYS A 75 -10.94 -22.68 -18.83
N PRO A 76 -11.74 -23.68 -18.44
CA PRO A 76 -11.29 -25.05 -18.54
C PRO A 76 -11.08 -25.35 -20.03
N ASN A 77 -9.82 -25.51 -20.42
CA ASN A 77 -9.47 -26.09 -21.70
C ASN A 77 -9.81 -27.58 -21.61
N SER A 78 -11.07 -27.93 -21.88
CA SER A 78 -11.50 -29.32 -22.06
C SER A 78 -10.91 -29.85 -23.37
N ALA A 79 -9.62 -30.17 -23.32
CA ALA A 79 -9.01 -31.15 -24.19
C ALA A 79 -9.20 -32.52 -23.52
N GLN A 80 -10.22 -33.26 -23.94
CA GLN A 80 -10.19 -34.71 -23.92
C GLN A 80 -10.78 -35.19 -25.24
N GLY A 81 -9.89 -35.64 -26.12
CA GLY A 81 -10.24 -36.59 -27.15
C GLY A 81 -10.36 -38.00 -26.55
N GLU A 82 -10.74 -38.91 -27.45
CA GLU A 82 -10.78 -40.38 -27.31
C GLU A 82 -12.00 -40.88 -26.52
N LEU A 83 -12.92 -41.68 -27.08
CA LEU A 83 -12.83 -42.74 -28.09
C LEU A 83 -14.02 -42.73 -29.06
#